data_AF-A0A0L6JKW3-F1
#
_entry.id   AF-A0A0L6JKW3-F1
#
_cell.length_a   1.000
_cell.length_b   1.000
_cell.length_c   1.000
_cell.angle_alpha   90.00
_cell.angle_beta   90.00
_cell.angle_gamma   90.00
#
_symmetry.space_group_name_H-M   'P 1'
#
loop_
_entity.id
_entity.type
_entity.pdbx_description
1 polymer ?
#
loop_
_entity_poly.entity_id
_entity_poly.type
_entity_poly.pdbx_seq_one_letter_code
_entity_poly.pdbx_strand_id
1 'polypeptide(L)'
;MNDSTITGREYIEKYKQFNSMDRAYLLRQTYGLGISMFSTRIENYESVGSPGNNRKGWHQGDGWMKLANADKTQFTDNYWPTVDSYRLPGTTVEQKTLNMIGINFWKDAEK
;
A
#
# COMPACT_ATOMS: atom_id res chain seq x y z
N MET A 1 -4.73 3.33 30.92
CA MET A 1 -3.26 3.38 31.01
C MET A 1 -2.85 3.94 32.38
N ASN A 2 -3.39 3.38 33.47
CA ASN A 2 -3.25 3.98 34.82
C ASN A 2 -2.48 3.08 35.79
N ASP A 3 -1.99 1.94 35.30
CA ASP A 3 -1.08 1.09 36.04
C ASP A 3 0.32 1.65 35.90
N SER A 4 0.81 2.30 36.96
CA SER A 4 2.13 2.93 37.00
C SER A 4 3.28 1.91 37.08
N THR A 5 2.99 0.62 37.27
CA THR A 5 4.01 -0.44 37.24
C THR A 5 4.43 -0.80 35.82
N ILE A 6 3.65 -0.41 34.80
CA ILE A 6 3.93 -0.69 33.40
C ILE A 6 4.57 0.55 32.75
N THR A 7 5.85 0.46 32.40
CA THR A 7 6.56 1.52 31.68
C THR A 7 6.44 1.34 30.16
N GLY A 8 6.49 2.46 29.44
CA GLY A 8 6.56 2.45 27.97
C GLY A 8 7.83 1.76 27.50
N ARG A 9 7.74 1.03 26.38
CA ARG A 9 8.92 0.40 25.79
C ARG A 9 9.84 1.47 25.19
N GLU A 10 11.15 1.28 25.37
CA GLU A 10 12.18 2.03 24.64
C GLU A 10 12.03 1.91 23.12
N TYR A 11 12.49 2.95 22.42
CA TYR A 11 12.49 2.98 20.95
C TYR A 11 13.39 1.87 20.38
N ILE A 12 12.97 1.28 19.25
CA ILE A 12 13.75 0.22 18.58
C ILE A 12 14.09 0.68 17.16
N GLU A 13 15.39 0.80 16.89
CA GLU A 13 15.87 0.81 15.51
C GLU A 13 15.88 -0.60 14.94
N LYS A 14 15.29 -0.76 13.76
CA LYS A 14 15.15 -2.08 13.15
C LYS A 14 15.09 -1.99 11.65
N TYR A 15 15.84 -2.86 11.00
CA TYR A 15 15.51 -3.29 9.64
C TYR A 15 14.90 -4.68 9.73
N LYS A 16 13.80 -4.91 9.01
CA LYS A 16 13.23 -6.24 8.87
C LYS A 16 12.69 -6.46 7.46
N GLN A 17 13.15 -7.55 6.87
CA GLN A 17 12.63 -8.06 5.62
C GLN A 17 11.57 -9.14 5.89
N PHE A 18 10.48 -9.10 5.15
CA PHE A 18 9.38 -10.05 5.20
C PHE A 18 9.19 -10.66 3.82
N ASN A 19 10.16 -11.49 3.43
CA ASN A 19 10.24 -12.09 2.08
C ASN A 19 9.01 -12.94 1.72
N SER A 20 8.41 -13.61 2.69
CA SER A 20 7.23 -14.46 2.46
C SER A 20 6.00 -13.67 2.03
N MET A 21 6.00 -12.34 2.17
CA MET A 21 4.91 -11.45 1.74
C MET A 21 5.40 -10.23 0.96
N ASP A 22 6.63 -10.27 0.44
CA ASP A 22 7.24 -9.20 -0.36
C ASP A 22 7.14 -7.80 0.28
N ARG A 23 7.50 -7.70 1.57
CA ARG A 23 7.58 -6.42 2.30
C ARG A 23 8.94 -6.22 2.95
N ALA A 24 9.33 -4.97 3.16
CA ALA A 24 10.46 -4.62 4.01
C ALA A 24 10.15 -3.35 4.80
N TYR A 25 10.71 -3.25 6.01
CA TYR A 25 10.56 -2.09 6.88
C TYR A 25 11.89 -1.68 7.49
N LEU A 26 12.08 -0.36 7.61
CA LEU A 26 13.16 0.30 8.29
C LEU A 26 12.57 1.24 9.34
N LEU A 27 12.99 1.11 10.59
CA LEU A 27 12.62 1.97 11.71
C LEU A 27 13.87 2.71 12.19
N ARG A 28 13.78 4.04 12.22
CA ARG A 28 14.76 4.99 12.75
C ARG A 28 14.06 5.96 13.70
N GLN A 29 14.82 6.52 14.63
CA GLN A 29 14.26 7.32 15.75
C GLN A 29 13.23 8.38 15.32
N THR A 30 13.42 8.99 14.14
CA THR A 30 12.56 10.06 13.62
C THR A 30 11.67 9.64 12.45
N TYR A 31 11.87 8.46 11.86
CA TYR A 31 11.08 7.99 10.72
C TYR A 31 11.01 6.48 10.59
N GLY A 32 9.93 6.00 9.98
CA GLY A 32 9.79 4.64 9.48
C GLY A 32 9.65 4.66 7.96
N LEU A 33 10.31 3.73 7.28
CA LEU A 33 10.15 3.51 5.84
C LEU A 33 9.68 2.07 5.61
N GLY A 34 8.56 1.92 4.90
CA GLY A 34 8.05 0.62 4.45
C GLY A 34 8.03 0.54 2.93
N ILE A 35 8.34 -0.63 2.38
CA ILE A 35 8.26 -0.90 0.94
C ILE A 35 7.28 -2.05 0.70
N SER A 36 6.38 -1.85 -0.26
CA SER A 36 5.35 -2.79 -0.68
C SER A 36 5.66 -3.29 -2.10
N MET A 37 5.97 -4.58 -2.22
CA MET A 37 6.36 -5.23 -3.47
C MET A 37 5.40 -6.38 -3.79
N PHE A 38 5.57 -6.99 -4.95
CA PHE A 38 4.86 -8.22 -5.31
C PHE A 38 5.75 -9.10 -6.19
N SER A 39 5.35 -10.35 -6.37
CA SER A 39 6.06 -11.31 -7.21
C SER A 39 5.11 -12.42 -7.64
N THR A 40 5.62 -13.47 -8.26
CA THR A 40 4.85 -14.68 -8.55
C THR A 40 4.29 -15.40 -7.30
N ARG A 41 4.70 -14.98 -6.09
CA ARG A 41 4.23 -15.56 -4.81
C ARG A 41 3.11 -14.76 -4.16
N ILE A 42 3.00 -13.46 -4.48
CA ILE A 42 2.17 -12.49 -3.77
C ILE A 42 1.57 -11.55 -4.81
N GLU A 43 0.25 -11.47 -4.83
CA GLU A 43 -0.47 -10.55 -5.72
C GLU A 43 -0.17 -9.08 -5.40
N ASN A 44 -0.25 -8.23 -6.42
CA ASN A 44 0.11 -6.81 -6.32
C ASN A 44 -0.84 -5.99 -5.43
N TYR A 45 -2.15 -6.26 -5.47
CA TYR A 45 -3.13 -5.70 -4.56
C TYR A 45 -4.39 -6.57 -4.51
N GLU A 46 -5.22 -6.38 -3.48
CA GLU A 46 -6.52 -7.03 -3.38
C GLU A 46 -7.65 -6.03 -3.66
N SER A 47 -8.63 -6.44 -4.46
CA SER A 47 -9.92 -5.77 -4.67
C SER A 47 -11.01 -6.83 -4.82
N VAL A 48 -11.93 -6.89 -3.86
CA VAL A 48 -12.95 -7.94 -3.73
C VAL A 48 -14.34 -7.36 -3.45
N GLY A 49 -15.39 -8.13 -3.74
CA GLY A 49 -16.80 -7.79 -3.50
C GLY A 49 -17.48 -7.00 -4.62
N SER A 50 -18.77 -6.68 -4.44
CA SER A 50 -19.58 -5.86 -5.36
C SER A 50 -20.17 -4.66 -4.60
N PRO A 51 -19.85 -3.41 -4.97
CA PRO A 51 -19.25 -3.00 -6.24
C PRO A 51 -17.70 -2.96 -6.24
N GLY A 52 -17.04 -3.61 -5.28
CA GLY A 52 -15.59 -3.74 -5.14
C GLY A 52 -15.00 -2.83 -4.06
N ASN A 53 -14.17 -3.35 -3.16
CA ASN A 53 -13.32 -2.55 -2.26
C ASN A 53 -11.99 -2.19 -2.96
N ASN A 54 -11.23 -1.23 -2.42
CA ASN A 54 -9.89 -0.87 -2.91
C ASN A 54 -9.76 -0.69 -4.44
N ARG A 55 -10.78 -0.10 -5.10
CA ARG A 55 -10.89 -0.04 -6.58
C ARG A 55 -9.77 0.71 -7.30
N LYS A 56 -8.98 1.50 -6.57
CA LYS A 56 -7.83 2.26 -7.08
C LYS A 56 -6.50 1.75 -6.51
N GLY A 57 -6.47 0.52 -6.00
CA GLY A 57 -5.29 -0.08 -5.37
C GLY A 57 -4.21 -0.56 -6.34
N TRP A 58 -4.37 -0.32 -7.65
CA TRP A 58 -3.62 -0.93 -8.75
C TRP A 58 -2.11 -1.01 -8.55
N HIS A 59 -1.52 0.05 -7.98
CA HIS A 59 -0.07 0.18 -7.86
C HIS A 59 0.44 0.07 -6.41
N GLN A 60 -0.38 -0.37 -5.45
CA GLN A 60 0.04 -0.49 -4.05
C GLN A 60 1.12 -1.56 -3.81
N GLY A 61 1.29 -2.50 -4.75
CA GLY A 61 2.34 -3.51 -4.75
C GLY A 61 3.54 -3.20 -5.65
N ASP A 62 3.50 -2.14 -6.45
CA ASP A 62 4.47 -1.90 -7.54
C ASP A 62 5.77 -1.21 -7.04
N GLY A 63 6.26 -1.61 -5.86
CA GLY A 63 7.39 -0.96 -5.19
C GLY A 63 7.02 0.29 -4.39
N TRP A 64 5.75 0.43 -4.01
CA TRP A 64 5.26 1.60 -3.28
C TRP A 64 6.00 1.81 -1.94
N MET A 65 6.57 2.99 -1.76
CA MET A 65 7.31 3.42 -0.58
C MET A 65 6.44 4.29 0.34
N LYS A 66 6.38 3.94 1.62
CA LYS A 66 5.66 4.65 2.67
C LYS A 66 6.63 5.23 3.69
N LEU A 67 6.66 6.55 3.82
CA LEU A 67 7.46 7.25 4.82
C LEU A 67 6.56 7.76 5.95
N ALA A 68 6.72 7.20 7.15
CA ALA A 68 6.09 7.70 8.37
C ALA A 68 7.10 8.57 9.13
N ASN A 69 6.75 9.82 9.40
CA ASN A 69 7.59 10.75 10.17
C ASN A 69 6.71 11.45 11.23
N ALA A 70 7.07 12.67 11.63
CA ALA A 70 6.31 13.43 12.62
C ALA A 70 4.86 13.76 12.18
N ASP A 71 4.58 13.78 10.87
CA ASP A 71 3.22 13.91 10.34
C ASP A 71 2.45 12.60 10.52
N LYS A 72 1.63 12.55 11.58
CA LYS A 72 0.77 11.40 11.90
C LYS A 72 -0.45 11.30 10.98
N THR A 73 -0.74 12.35 10.21
CA THR A 73 -1.93 12.47 9.36
C THR A 73 -1.68 12.16 7.89
N GLN A 74 -0.42 12.09 7.46
CA GLN A 74 -0.02 11.86 6.06
C GLN A 74 -0.78 10.75 5.31
N PHE A 75 -1.06 9.61 5.95
CA PHE A 75 -1.80 8.48 5.37
C PHE A 75 -3.20 8.28 5.98
N THR A 76 -3.63 9.22 6.82
CA THR A 76 -4.99 9.32 7.34
C THR A 76 -5.65 10.57 6.76
N ASP A 77 -6.63 11.17 7.44
CA ASP A 77 -7.30 12.42 7.02
C ASP A 77 -7.62 12.51 5.51
N ASN A 78 -8.39 11.53 5.01
CA ASN A 78 -8.81 11.46 3.60
C ASN A 78 -7.67 11.37 2.56
N TYR A 79 -6.47 10.92 2.93
CA TYR A 79 -5.40 10.63 1.98
C TYR A 79 -5.85 9.69 0.85
N TRP A 80 -6.47 8.56 1.19
CA TRP A 80 -6.85 7.53 0.21
C TRP A 80 -7.85 7.96 -0.87
N PRO A 81 -8.94 8.70 -0.54
CA PRO A 81 -9.83 9.21 -1.58
C PRO A 81 -9.25 10.36 -2.41
N THR A 82 -8.16 11.00 -1.97
CA THR A 82 -7.62 12.22 -2.59
C THR A 82 -6.28 12.03 -3.31
N VAL A 83 -5.48 11.03 -2.94
CA VAL A 83 -4.19 10.74 -3.57
C VAL A 83 -4.37 10.35 -5.05
N ASP A 84 -3.44 10.81 -5.89
CA ASP A 84 -3.31 10.29 -7.25
C ASP A 84 -2.81 8.84 -7.20
N SER A 85 -3.75 7.89 -7.33
CA SER A 85 -3.45 6.46 -7.24
C SER A 85 -2.62 5.94 -8.42
N TYR A 86 -2.45 6.73 -9.49
CA TYR A 86 -1.53 6.41 -10.59
C TYR A 86 -0.08 6.79 -10.28
N ARG A 87 0.17 7.52 -9.20
CA ARG A 87 1.49 8.08 -8.86
C ARG A 87 1.85 7.83 -7.39
N LEU A 88 1.60 6.61 -6.93
CA LEU A 88 2.02 6.22 -5.59
C LEU A 88 3.55 6.36 -5.44
N PRO A 89 4.05 6.92 -4.33
CA PRO A 89 5.48 7.20 -4.17
C PRO A 89 6.40 5.99 -4.40
N GLY A 90 7.42 6.14 -5.23
CA GLY A 90 8.44 5.12 -5.47
C GLY A 90 8.05 4.04 -6.50
N THR A 91 6.82 4.02 -7.00
CA THR A 91 6.44 3.10 -8.08
C THR A 91 7.04 3.57 -9.42
N THR A 92 7.30 2.63 -10.32
CA THR A 92 7.60 2.91 -11.73
C THR A 92 6.46 2.35 -12.55
N VAL A 93 5.64 3.24 -13.11
CA VAL A 93 4.44 2.86 -13.85
C VAL A 93 4.31 3.69 -15.11
N GLU A 94 3.66 3.13 -16.12
CA GLU A 94 3.27 3.89 -17.30
C GLU A 94 2.27 4.98 -16.91
N GLN A 95 2.47 6.20 -17.38
CA GLN A 95 1.45 7.25 -17.27
C GLN A 95 0.36 7.01 -18.31
N LYS A 96 -0.39 5.93 -18.14
CA LYS A 96 -1.60 5.66 -18.91
C LYS A 96 -2.78 5.95 -18.00
N THR A 97 -3.62 6.91 -18.39
CA THR A 97 -5.01 6.89 -17.97
C THR A 97 -5.54 5.51 -18.38
N LEU A 98 -5.97 4.70 -17.41
CA LEU A 98 -6.79 3.55 -17.74
C LEU A 98 -8.07 4.13 -18.34
N ASN A 99 -8.12 4.23 -19.67
CA ASN A 99 -9.39 4.27 -20.35
C ASN A 99 -10.05 2.97 -19.95
N MET A 100 -11.06 3.06 -19.11
CA MET A 100 -11.99 1.97 -18.88
C MET A 100 -12.76 1.77 -20.19
N ILE A 101 -12.08 1.28 -21.23
CA ILE A 101 -12.76 0.70 -22.38
C ILE A 101 -13.50 -0.47 -21.77
N GLY A 102 -14.82 -0.37 -21.70
CA GLY A 102 -15.69 -1.43 -21.22
C GLY A 102 -15.47 -2.66 -22.08
N ILE A 103 -14.53 -3.51 -21.67
CA ILE A 103 -14.42 -4.87 -22.18
C ILE A 103 -15.57 -5.62 -21.52
N ASN A 104 -16.70 -5.69 -22.22
CA ASN A 104 -17.80 -6.56 -21.87
C ASN A 104 -17.34 -8.01 -22.07
N PHE A 105 -16.76 -8.61 -21.03
CA PHE A 105 -16.38 -10.03 -20.99
C PHE A 105 -17.55 -11.01 -21.24
N TRP A 106 -18.78 -10.51 -21.37
CA TRP A 106 -20.00 -11.28 -21.55
C TRP A 106 -20.48 -11.41 -23.01
N LYS A 107 -19.83 -10.78 -23.99
CA LYS A 107 -20.27 -10.87 -25.40
C LYS A 107 -19.71 -12.05 -26.18
N ASP A 108 -18.70 -12.75 -25.66
CA ASP A 108 -18.04 -13.86 -26.36
C ASP A 108 -18.49 -15.25 -25.88
N ALA A 109 -19.50 -15.33 -25.00
CA ALA A 109 -20.03 -16.59 -24.47
C ALA A 109 -21.20 -17.18 -25.27
N GLU A 110 -21.62 -16.54 -26.37
CA GLU A 110 -22.72 -17.01 -27.23
C GLU A 110 -22.30 -17.12 -28.71
N LYS A 111 -21.30 -17.95 -28.99
CA LYS A 111 -21.09 -18.55 -30.31
C LYS A 111 -20.79 -20.04 -30.19
#